data_AF-A0A7J9R077-F1
#
_entry.id   AF-A0A7J9R077-F1
#
_cell.length_a   1.000
_cell.length_b   1.000
_cell.length_c   1.000
_cell.angle_alpha   90.00
_cell.angle_beta   90.00
_cell.angle_gamma   90.00
#
_symmetry.space_group_name_H-M   'P 1'
#
loop_
_entity.id
_entity.type
_entity.pdbx_description
1 polymer ?
#
loop_
_entity_poly.entity_id
_entity_poly.type
_entity_poly.pdbx_seq_one_letter_code
_entity_poly.pdbx_strand_id
1 'polypeptide(L)'
;SLSEPLKTEMGLKDLYAGAKEISLETRVLNMSPAKQFSRKDGSSFFLRSMTVYDNNSTASVKLWDEKANLPGIENIKPGDLIKIIKAYVKSDLNGEPTINIGTGANLQTVQNDSDIPNIDNITKDVSELQEGQKDLVVSGMIDGMISGMEFTNSRGQPGKALRMRLKGKDGNSMRVVLWGQDESVIPNMISQDAKVRLLGVKVRSGNQGIEIHGNESTLIEIEGGKEAEPIIARILSISTNENGNKMILGVDKDKKLFNISDFSNSTNVFSEGDVIELMPSKAYGNSITLDDNSFVRKLDDDEKILSLSKIRTKINDVKVDGTYCIEAIVLKVPERREVQTKTGESIALSEMFVEDDTGQIWVKGWRNQARLIETCEIGEIISITGLNARSGLEGRIDLFLTAFSKITKKN
;
A
#
# COMPACT_ATOMS: atom_id res chain seq x y z
N SER A 1 -36.89 14.96 48.06
CA SER A 1 -35.59 15.17 47.40
C SER A 1 -35.63 14.38 46.11
N LEU A 2 -35.74 15.06 44.96
CA LEU A 2 -35.85 14.43 43.65
C LEU A 2 -34.49 13.84 43.27
N SER A 3 -34.50 12.52 43.07
CA SER A 3 -33.38 11.68 42.67
C SER A 3 -32.60 12.27 41.50
N GLU A 4 -31.31 12.51 41.70
CA GLU A 4 -30.36 12.62 40.60
C GLU A 4 -30.50 11.36 39.71
N PRO A 5 -30.60 11.49 38.37
CA PRO A 5 -30.60 10.33 37.52
C PRO A 5 -29.27 9.59 37.68
N LEU A 6 -29.33 8.27 37.87
CA LEU A 6 -28.14 7.40 37.89
C LEU A 6 -27.32 7.69 36.62
N LYS A 7 -26.21 8.42 36.75
CA LYS A 7 -25.17 8.46 35.73
C LYS A 7 -24.50 7.09 35.74
N THR A 8 -24.97 6.17 34.90
CA THR A 8 -24.22 4.94 34.63
C THR A 8 -23.10 5.30 33.68
N GLU A 9 -21.98 5.80 34.23
CA GLU A 9 -20.71 5.83 33.49
C GLU A 9 -20.26 4.38 33.28
N MET A 10 -20.06 4.01 32.03
CA MET A 10 -19.79 2.63 31.61
C MET A 10 -18.52 2.59 30.76
N GLY A 11 -17.62 1.65 31.05
CA GLY A 11 -16.45 1.37 30.21
C GLY A 11 -16.82 0.53 28.99
N LEU A 12 -16.00 0.53 27.94
CA LEU A 12 -16.34 -0.16 26.68
C LEU A 12 -16.41 -1.69 26.86
N LYS A 13 -15.59 -2.25 27.75
CA LYS A 13 -15.62 -3.69 28.07
C LYS A 13 -16.92 -4.15 28.73
N ASP A 14 -17.65 -3.24 29.37
CA ASP A 14 -18.86 -3.53 30.16
C ASP A 14 -20.14 -3.36 29.33
N LEU A 15 -20.01 -3.06 28.02
CA LEU A 15 -21.14 -2.91 27.10
C LEU A 15 -21.85 -4.24 26.87
N TYR A 16 -23.18 -4.21 26.98
CA TYR A 16 -24.04 -5.34 26.63
C TYR A 16 -25.26 -4.87 25.86
N ALA A 17 -25.76 -5.73 24.96
CA ALA A 17 -26.94 -5.44 24.18
C ALA A 17 -28.17 -5.22 25.07
N GLY A 18 -28.90 -4.12 24.85
CA GLY A 18 -30.06 -3.74 25.64
C GLY A 18 -29.77 -2.70 26.72
N ALA A 19 -28.52 -2.34 26.98
CA ALA A 19 -28.19 -1.19 27.83
C ALA A 19 -28.78 0.11 27.25
N LYS A 20 -29.35 0.95 28.11
CA LYS A 20 -30.02 2.21 27.76
C LYS A 20 -29.51 3.35 28.62
N GLU A 21 -29.61 4.56 28.08
CA GLU A 21 -29.20 5.81 28.73
C GLU A 21 -27.75 5.80 29.25
N ILE A 22 -26.87 5.03 28.61
CA ILE A 22 -25.47 4.93 29.03
C ILE A 22 -24.74 6.23 28.73
N SER A 23 -23.78 6.57 29.58
CA SER A 23 -22.80 7.62 29.30
C SER A 23 -21.40 7.04 29.35
N LEU A 24 -20.53 7.45 28.43
CA LEU A 24 -19.16 6.99 28.36
C LEU A 24 -18.22 8.13 27.96
N GLU A 25 -17.01 8.09 28.49
CA GLU A 25 -15.87 8.88 28.02
C GLU A 25 -14.95 7.94 27.24
N THR A 26 -14.53 8.35 26.05
CA THR A 26 -13.77 7.51 25.12
C THR A 26 -12.99 8.37 24.13
N ARG A 27 -12.00 7.79 23.44
CA ARG A 27 -11.31 8.46 22.33
C ARG A 27 -11.75 7.93 20.98
N VAL A 28 -11.71 8.80 19.97
CA VAL A 28 -12.05 8.41 18.59
C VAL A 28 -10.88 7.68 17.94
N LEU A 29 -11.12 6.51 17.38
CA LEU A 29 -10.14 5.76 16.57
C LEU A 29 -10.22 6.18 15.09
N ASN A 30 -11.43 6.15 14.53
CA ASN A 30 -11.72 6.59 13.17
C ASN A 30 -13.21 6.89 13.00
N MET A 31 -13.55 7.55 11.89
CA MET A 31 -14.93 7.93 11.59
C MET A 31 -15.19 7.88 10.08
N SER A 32 -16.33 7.31 9.70
CA SER A 32 -16.78 7.25 8.31
C SER A 32 -17.40 8.58 7.86
N PRO A 33 -17.48 8.83 6.54
CA PRO A 33 -18.41 9.84 6.02
C PRO A 33 -19.86 9.46 6.38
N ALA A 34 -20.74 10.47 6.41
CA ALA A 34 -22.17 10.24 6.54
C ALA A 34 -22.72 9.66 5.23
N LYS A 35 -23.58 8.64 5.35
CA LYS A 35 -24.22 7.97 4.21
C LYS A 35 -25.73 8.03 4.33
N GLN A 36 -26.38 8.32 3.21
CA GLN A 36 -27.83 8.27 3.11
C GLN A 36 -28.27 6.87 2.68
N PHE A 37 -29.27 6.33 3.35
CA PHE A 37 -29.87 5.04 3.07
C PHE A 37 -31.37 5.17 2.91
N SER A 38 -31.97 4.30 2.10
CA SER A 38 -33.42 4.20 1.94
C SER A 38 -33.99 3.13 2.88
N ARG A 39 -35.07 3.47 3.57
CA ARG A 39 -35.90 2.52 4.32
C ARG A 39 -36.79 1.74 3.35
N LYS A 40 -37.39 0.64 3.85
CA LYS A 40 -38.34 -0.18 3.09
C LYS A 40 -39.59 0.59 2.64
N ASP A 41 -39.97 1.63 3.38
CA ASP A 41 -41.09 2.51 3.09
C ASP A 41 -40.76 3.65 2.10
N GLY A 42 -39.53 3.69 1.58
CA GLY A 42 -39.06 4.73 0.65
C GLY A 42 -38.54 6.01 1.33
N SER A 43 -38.76 6.20 2.63
CA SER A 43 -38.14 7.32 3.36
C SER A 43 -36.62 7.13 3.46
N SER A 44 -35.87 8.21 3.65
CA SER A 44 -34.40 8.14 3.80
C SER A 44 -33.93 8.43 5.22
N PHE A 45 -32.76 7.91 5.57
CA PHE A 45 -32.06 8.20 6.82
C PHE A 45 -30.58 8.37 6.58
N PHE A 46 -29.93 9.12 7.47
CA PHE A 46 -28.48 9.24 7.47
C PHE A 46 -27.87 8.34 8.54
N LEU A 47 -26.74 7.74 8.22
CA LEU A 47 -25.95 6.96 9.16
C LEU A 47 -24.48 7.34 8.99
N ARG A 48 -23.83 7.62 10.12
CA ARG A 48 -22.39 7.74 10.23
C ARG A 48 -21.89 6.71 11.24
N SER A 49 -20.77 6.08 10.95
CA SER A 49 -20.13 5.12 11.84
C SER A 49 -18.83 5.69 12.38
N MET A 50 -18.53 5.41 13.64
CA MET A 50 -17.29 5.78 14.31
C MET A 50 -16.80 4.56 15.09
N THR A 51 -15.49 4.39 15.17
CA THR A 51 -14.89 3.44 16.11
C THR A 51 -14.26 4.24 17.23
N VAL A 52 -14.52 3.83 18.47
CA VAL A 52 -13.99 4.48 19.66
C VAL A 52 -13.20 3.47 20.50
N TYR A 53 -12.31 3.96 21.34
CA TYR A 53 -11.48 3.13 22.20
C TYR A 53 -11.31 3.72 23.60
N ASP A 54 -11.05 2.83 24.54
CA ASP A 54 -10.61 3.13 25.90
C ASP A 54 -9.29 2.40 26.20
N ASN A 55 -8.95 2.22 27.48
CA ASN A 55 -7.72 1.56 27.90
C ASN A 55 -7.53 0.15 27.32
N ASN A 56 -8.61 -0.62 27.14
CA ASN A 56 -8.50 -2.06 26.86
C ASN A 56 -9.47 -2.55 25.78
N SER A 57 -10.34 -1.70 25.26
CA SER A 57 -11.44 -2.13 24.40
C SER A 57 -11.77 -1.11 23.33
N THR A 58 -12.34 -1.62 22.23
CA THR A 58 -12.87 -0.83 21.12
C THR A 58 -14.35 -1.10 20.97
N ALA A 59 -15.10 -0.12 20.46
CA ALA A 59 -16.51 -0.28 20.18
C ALA A 59 -16.93 0.51 18.93
N SER A 60 -17.93 -0.01 18.24
CA SER A 60 -18.57 0.71 17.14
C SER A 60 -19.67 1.63 17.66
N VAL A 61 -19.69 2.86 17.15
CA VAL A 61 -20.69 3.89 17.42
C VAL A 61 -21.42 4.22 16.11
N LYS A 62 -22.75 4.18 16.15
CA LYS A 62 -23.63 4.56 15.04
C LYS A 62 -24.37 5.85 15.37
N LEU A 63 -24.16 6.88 14.56
CA LEU A 63 -24.88 8.14 14.65
C LEU A 63 -25.99 8.16 13.60
N TRP A 64 -27.23 8.37 14.05
CA TRP A 64 -28.42 8.26 13.21
C TRP A 64 -29.01 9.64 12.89
N ASP A 65 -29.55 9.77 11.68
CA ASP A 65 -30.32 10.93 11.20
C ASP A 65 -29.57 12.25 11.44
N GLU A 66 -30.15 13.19 12.18
CA GLU A 66 -29.52 14.47 12.56
C GLU A 66 -28.17 14.29 13.24
N LYS A 67 -27.96 13.19 13.98
CA LYS A 67 -26.71 12.94 14.69
C LYS A 67 -25.57 12.56 13.74
N ALA A 68 -25.88 12.03 12.56
CA ALA A 68 -24.89 11.72 11.54
C ALA A 68 -24.23 12.97 10.94
N ASN A 69 -24.90 14.13 11.06
CA ASN A 69 -24.47 15.42 10.50
C ASN A 69 -24.44 16.51 11.59
N LEU A 70 -24.06 16.17 12.83
CA LEU A 70 -23.91 17.16 13.90
C LEU A 70 -22.96 18.28 13.46
N PRO A 71 -23.28 19.56 13.73
CA PRO A 71 -22.36 20.66 13.47
C PRO A 71 -21.01 20.44 14.17
N GLY A 72 -19.91 20.59 13.44
CA GLY A 72 -18.56 20.40 13.97
C GLY A 72 -18.12 18.94 14.09
N ILE A 73 -18.93 17.96 13.66
CA ILE A 73 -18.54 16.54 13.68
C ILE A 73 -17.33 16.28 12.79
N GLU A 74 -17.21 17.02 11.69
CA GLU A 74 -16.07 17.03 10.78
C GLU A 74 -14.75 17.49 11.44
N ASN A 75 -14.83 18.21 12.57
CA ASN A 75 -13.65 18.65 13.31
C ASN A 75 -13.15 17.61 14.30
N ILE A 76 -13.92 16.54 14.56
CA ILE A 76 -13.52 15.44 15.44
C ILE A 76 -12.50 14.57 14.71
N LYS A 77 -11.30 14.51 15.26
CA LYS A 77 -10.16 13.77 14.71
C LYS A 77 -9.86 12.51 15.51
N PRO A 78 -9.16 11.55 14.93
CA PRO A 78 -8.62 10.44 15.72
C PRO A 78 -7.76 10.92 16.88
N GLY A 79 -7.92 10.27 18.03
CA GLY A 79 -7.30 10.65 19.29
C GLY A 79 -8.12 11.62 20.12
N ASP A 80 -9.10 12.34 19.56
CA ASP A 80 -9.92 13.29 20.32
C ASP A 80 -10.71 12.57 21.41
N LEU A 81 -10.70 13.16 22.61
CA LEU A 81 -11.49 12.70 23.75
C LEU A 81 -12.93 13.21 23.60
N ILE A 82 -13.88 12.29 23.69
CA ILE A 82 -15.31 12.56 23.55
C ILE A 82 -16.11 11.97 24.71
N LYS A 83 -17.23 12.61 25.02
CA LYS A 83 -18.25 12.10 25.93
C LYS A 83 -19.53 11.82 25.15
N ILE A 84 -20.00 10.59 25.19
CA ILE A 84 -21.28 10.17 24.64
C ILE A 84 -22.26 10.05 25.79
N ILE A 85 -23.39 10.73 25.70
CA ILE A 85 -24.37 10.86 26.79
C ILE A 85 -25.73 10.33 26.31
N LYS A 86 -26.38 9.52 27.14
CA LYS A 86 -27.71 8.92 26.89
C LYS A 86 -27.77 8.06 25.61
N ALA A 87 -26.70 7.33 25.31
CA ALA A 87 -26.69 6.36 24.21
C ALA A 87 -27.39 5.05 24.61
N TYR A 88 -27.63 4.19 23.63
CA TYR A 88 -28.15 2.84 23.85
C TYR A 88 -27.36 1.81 23.05
N VAL A 89 -27.34 0.56 23.52
CA VAL A 89 -26.53 -0.52 22.94
C VAL A 89 -27.43 -1.56 22.27
N LYS A 90 -27.08 -1.93 21.03
CA LYS A 90 -27.72 -3.03 20.27
C LYS A 90 -26.64 -3.95 19.72
N SER A 91 -26.95 -5.23 19.53
CA SER A 91 -26.08 -6.13 18.77
C SER A 91 -26.09 -5.77 17.28
N ASP A 92 -24.92 -5.84 16.65
CA ASP A 92 -24.80 -5.84 15.20
C ASP A 92 -25.18 -7.20 14.59
N LEU A 93 -24.99 -7.33 13.27
CA LEU A 93 -25.30 -8.57 12.54
C LEU A 93 -24.44 -9.77 12.98
N ASN A 94 -23.30 -9.52 13.61
CA ASN A 94 -22.38 -10.53 14.13
C ASN A 94 -22.59 -10.78 15.64
N GLY A 95 -23.54 -10.08 16.27
CA GLY A 95 -23.82 -10.18 17.70
C GLY A 95 -23.03 -9.20 18.58
N GLU A 96 -22.10 -8.43 18.02
CA GLU A 96 -21.21 -7.54 18.77
C GLU A 96 -21.95 -6.28 19.26
N PRO A 97 -21.68 -5.82 20.50
CA PRO A 97 -22.32 -4.63 21.04
C PRO A 97 -21.93 -3.37 20.25
N THR A 98 -22.94 -2.64 19.78
CA THR A 98 -22.80 -1.38 19.05
C THR A 98 -23.53 -0.27 19.81
N ILE A 99 -22.82 0.83 20.07
CA ILE A 99 -23.35 2.04 20.68
C ILE A 99 -24.14 2.82 19.62
N ASN A 100 -25.34 3.30 19.95
CA ASN A 100 -26.18 4.07 19.04
C ASN A 100 -26.51 5.44 19.64
N ILE A 101 -26.25 6.48 18.86
CA ILE A 101 -26.53 7.89 19.18
C ILE A 101 -27.73 8.31 18.33
N GLY A 102 -28.92 8.33 18.96
CA GLY A 102 -30.18 8.80 18.36
C GLY A 102 -30.62 10.16 18.92
N THR A 103 -31.89 10.55 18.70
CA THR A 103 -32.45 11.88 19.03
C THR A 103 -32.16 12.35 20.47
N GLY A 104 -32.31 11.48 21.47
CA GLY A 104 -32.09 11.82 22.88
C GLY A 104 -30.63 11.78 23.35
N ALA A 105 -29.70 11.35 22.50
CA ALA A 105 -28.28 11.22 22.83
C ALA A 105 -27.50 12.47 22.41
N ASN A 106 -26.38 12.72 23.10
CA ASN A 106 -25.49 13.84 22.82
C ASN A 106 -24.04 13.33 22.70
N LEU A 107 -23.26 14.00 21.85
CA LEU A 107 -21.84 13.77 21.64
C LEU A 107 -21.12 15.09 21.90
N GLN A 108 -20.15 15.09 22.80
CA GLN A 108 -19.38 16.27 23.19
C GLN A 108 -17.89 15.98 23.08
N THR A 109 -17.10 16.95 22.60
CA THR A 109 -15.64 16.91 22.72
C THR A 109 -15.23 17.42 24.10
N VAL A 110 -14.18 16.82 24.67
CA VAL A 110 -13.69 17.14 26.01
C VAL A 110 -12.21 17.52 25.90
N GLN A 111 -11.78 18.58 26.61
CA GLN A 111 -10.39 19.07 26.60
C GLN A 111 -9.67 18.89 27.94
N ASN A 112 -9.99 17.81 28.65
CA ASN A 112 -9.41 17.52 29.96
C ASN A 112 -8.39 16.38 29.87
N ASP A 113 -7.54 16.27 30.89
CA ASP A 113 -6.71 15.09 31.08
C ASP A 113 -7.59 13.85 31.30
N SER A 114 -7.21 12.74 30.68
CA SER A 114 -7.92 11.46 30.76
C SER A 114 -6.89 10.33 30.79
N ASP A 115 -7.19 9.30 31.56
CA ASP A 115 -6.35 8.09 31.66
C ASP A 115 -6.41 7.24 30.38
N ILE A 116 -7.32 7.55 29.46
CA ILE A 116 -7.43 6.87 28.17
C ILE A 116 -6.19 7.19 27.33
N PRO A 117 -5.43 6.16 26.89
CA PRO A 117 -4.17 6.36 26.18
C PRO A 117 -4.37 7.18 24.91
N ASN A 118 -3.38 8.00 24.57
CA ASN A 118 -3.36 8.68 23.27
C ASN A 118 -3.12 7.68 22.13
N ILE A 119 -3.41 8.13 20.91
CA ILE A 119 -3.33 7.29 19.72
C ILE A 119 -1.91 6.74 19.47
N ASP A 120 -0.89 7.51 19.84
CA ASP A 120 0.51 7.10 19.75
C ASP A 120 0.80 5.89 20.66
N ASN A 121 0.22 5.85 21.86
CA ASN A 121 0.46 4.80 22.85
C ASN A 121 -0.20 3.47 22.47
N ILE A 122 -1.24 3.49 21.64
CA ILE A 122 -1.91 2.27 21.13
C ILE A 122 -1.42 1.86 19.73
N THR A 123 -0.54 2.65 19.12
CA THR A 123 0.02 2.36 17.79
C THR A 123 0.97 1.17 17.88
N LYS A 124 0.67 0.10 17.14
CA LYS A 124 1.52 -1.10 17.05
C LYS A 124 2.41 -1.06 15.82
N ASP A 125 3.57 -1.71 15.89
CA ASP A 125 4.32 -2.01 14.67
C ASP A 125 3.61 -3.11 13.86
N VAL A 126 3.73 -3.08 12.54
CA VAL A 126 3.19 -4.16 11.71
C VAL A 126 3.81 -5.53 12.07
N SER A 127 5.05 -5.58 12.57
CA SER A 127 5.68 -6.85 13.01
C SER A 127 5.01 -7.49 14.23
N GLU A 128 4.18 -6.76 14.97
CA GLU A 128 3.52 -7.22 16.21
C GLU A 128 2.12 -7.80 15.95
N LEU A 129 1.70 -7.85 14.68
CA LEU A 129 0.33 -8.18 14.30
C LEU A 129 0.06 -9.69 14.30
N GLN A 130 -1.14 -10.03 14.75
CA GLN A 130 -1.63 -11.40 14.83
C GLN A 130 -3.01 -11.51 14.18
N GLU A 131 -3.33 -12.70 13.66
CA GLU A 131 -4.62 -12.95 13.03
C GLU A 131 -5.80 -12.68 13.97
N GLY A 132 -6.88 -12.13 13.42
CA GLY A 132 -8.13 -11.89 14.15
C GLY A 132 -8.19 -10.58 14.92
N GLN A 133 -7.07 -9.87 15.05
CA GLN A 133 -7.04 -8.53 15.67
C GLN A 133 -7.84 -7.52 14.81
N LYS A 134 -8.65 -6.69 15.47
CA LYS A 134 -9.52 -5.67 14.86
C LYS A 134 -9.27 -4.29 15.49
N ASP A 135 -9.77 -3.25 14.82
CA ASP A 135 -9.78 -1.87 15.31
C ASP A 135 -8.40 -1.36 15.76
N LEU A 136 -7.37 -1.69 14.97
CA LEU A 136 -5.99 -1.38 15.30
C LEU A 136 -5.55 -0.02 14.74
N VAL A 137 -4.57 0.58 15.43
CA VAL A 137 -3.66 1.57 14.86
C VAL A 137 -2.32 0.87 14.61
N VAL A 138 -1.86 0.87 13.36
CA VAL A 138 -0.63 0.17 12.98
C VAL A 138 0.32 1.09 12.25
N SER A 139 1.62 0.88 12.42
CA SER A 139 2.67 1.66 11.76
C SER A 139 3.73 0.78 11.14
N GLY A 140 4.28 1.22 10.02
CA GLY A 140 5.37 0.58 9.30
C GLY A 140 5.92 1.48 8.20
N MET A 141 7.00 1.07 7.53
CA MET A 141 7.61 1.84 6.44
C MET A 141 7.09 1.35 5.08
N ILE A 142 6.84 2.24 4.12
CA ILE A 142 6.51 1.82 2.74
C ILE A 142 7.59 0.90 2.21
N ASP A 143 7.19 -0.27 1.72
CA ASP A 143 8.07 -1.22 1.07
C ASP A 143 7.45 -1.75 -0.23
N GLY A 144 7.87 -1.20 -1.36
CA GLY A 144 7.42 -1.59 -2.68
C GLY A 144 6.32 -0.70 -3.24
N MET A 145 5.53 -1.25 -4.17
CA MET A 145 4.57 -0.48 -4.96
C MET A 145 3.30 -0.17 -4.17
N ILE A 146 2.83 1.07 -4.28
CA ILE A 146 1.46 1.47 -3.94
C ILE A 146 0.66 1.44 -5.24
N SER A 147 -0.54 0.83 -5.20
CA SER A 147 -1.38 0.70 -6.39
C SER A 147 -2.87 0.76 -6.07
N GLY A 148 -3.62 1.50 -6.89
CA GLY A 148 -5.07 1.39 -6.99
C GLY A 148 -5.51 0.11 -7.71
N MET A 149 -6.72 -0.35 -7.40
CA MET A 149 -7.41 -1.44 -8.10
C MET A 149 -8.89 -1.12 -8.21
N GLU A 150 -9.46 -1.32 -9.39
CA GLU A 150 -10.91 -1.31 -9.61
C GLU A 150 -11.40 -2.73 -9.80
N PHE A 151 -12.61 -3.03 -9.32
CA PHE A 151 -13.21 -4.35 -9.45
C PHE A 151 -14.74 -4.25 -9.43
N THR A 152 -15.41 -5.30 -9.87
CA THR A 152 -16.86 -5.47 -9.68
C THR A 152 -17.09 -6.35 -8.46
N ASN A 153 -17.82 -5.86 -7.46
CA ASN A 153 -18.11 -6.62 -6.26
C ASN A 153 -19.16 -7.72 -6.50
N SER A 154 -19.41 -8.57 -5.50
CA SER A 154 -20.39 -9.67 -5.58
C SER A 154 -21.83 -9.22 -5.84
N ARG A 155 -22.13 -7.93 -5.71
CA ARG A 155 -23.43 -7.32 -6.01
C ARG A 155 -23.49 -6.68 -7.40
N GLY A 156 -22.46 -6.86 -8.23
CA GLY A 156 -22.36 -6.26 -9.56
C GLY A 156 -22.01 -4.77 -9.54
N GLN A 157 -21.63 -4.21 -8.40
CA GLN A 157 -21.33 -2.78 -8.28
C GLN A 157 -19.82 -2.53 -8.43
N PRO A 158 -19.40 -1.40 -9.03
CA PRO A 158 -18.01 -1.01 -9.07
C PRO A 158 -17.49 -0.77 -7.64
N GLY A 159 -16.26 -1.23 -7.40
CA GLY A 159 -15.52 -1.06 -6.16
C GLY A 159 -14.08 -0.68 -6.46
N LYS A 160 -13.44 -0.06 -5.48
CA LYS A 160 -12.03 0.32 -5.54
C LYS A 160 -11.27 -0.20 -4.33
N ALA A 161 -9.97 -0.38 -4.45
CA ALA A 161 -9.09 -0.68 -3.34
C ALA A 161 -7.72 -0.05 -3.53
N LEU A 162 -7.13 0.45 -2.45
CA LEU A 162 -5.74 0.88 -2.39
C LEU A 162 -4.91 -0.24 -1.79
N ARG A 163 -3.85 -0.66 -2.48
CA ARG A 163 -2.91 -1.68 -2.02
C ARG A 163 -1.53 -1.08 -1.80
N MET A 164 -0.90 -1.48 -0.72
CA MET A 164 0.49 -1.15 -0.42
C MET A 164 1.11 -2.27 0.41
N ARG A 165 2.40 -2.16 0.72
CA ARG A 165 3.08 -3.08 1.61
C ARG A 165 3.89 -2.26 2.61
N LEU A 166 3.82 -2.67 3.88
CA LEU A 166 4.49 -2.01 4.99
C LEU A 166 5.51 -2.96 5.61
N LYS A 167 6.75 -2.48 5.77
CA LYS A 167 7.84 -3.16 6.43
C LYS A 167 7.85 -2.82 7.91
N GLY A 168 7.88 -3.85 8.74
CA GLY A 168 8.00 -3.75 10.19
C GLY A 168 9.44 -3.61 10.66
N LYS A 169 9.62 -3.41 11.97
CA LYS A 169 10.96 -3.32 12.60
C LYS A 169 11.76 -4.61 12.51
N ASP A 170 11.10 -5.75 12.37
CA ASP A 170 11.72 -7.06 12.14
C ASP A 170 12.26 -7.24 10.72
N GLY A 171 12.02 -6.27 9.83
CA GLY A 171 12.42 -6.29 8.43
C GLY A 171 11.46 -7.09 7.53
N ASN A 172 10.42 -7.71 8.08
CA ASN A 172 9.40 -8.39 7.28
C ASN A 172 8.35 -7.41 6.80
N SER A 173 7.70 -7.76 5.68
CA SER A 173 6.77 -6.87 5.01
C SER A 173 5.38 -7.47 4.92
N MET A 174 4.38 -6.69 5.30
CA MET A 174 2.98 -7.09 5.33
C MET A 174 2.18 -6.38 4.25
N ARG A 175 1.30 -7.13 3.58
CA ARG A 175 0.40 -6.59 2.56
C ARG A 175 -0.76 -5.85 3.22
N VAL A 176 -1.09 -4.70 2.67
CA VAL A 176 -2.21 -3.85 3.08
C VAL A 176 -3.20 -3.74 1.92
N VAL A 177 -4.49 -3.92 2.23
CA VAL A 177 -5.60 -3.73 1.28
C VAL A 177 -6.67 -2.85 1.93
N LEU A 178 -6.83 -1.63 1.42
CA LEU A 178 -7.80 -0.66 1.92
C LEU A 178 -8.98 -0.57 0.95
N TRP A 179 -10.09 -1.20 1.31
CA TRP A 179 -11.28 -1.28 0.45
C TRP A 179 -12.06 0.04 0.43
N GLY A 180 -12.50 0.46 -0.75
CA GLY A 180 -13.22 1.73 -0.95
C GLY A 180 -12.31 2.96 -0.94
N GLN A 181 -11.00 2.78 -0.85
CA GLN A 181 -9.98 3.82 -1.00
C GLN A 181 -9.27 3.65 -2.35
N ASP A 182 -8.73 4.73 -2.90
CA ASP A 182 -7.82 4.72 -4.04
C ASP A 182 -6.67 5.72 -3.83
N GLU A 183 -5.87 5.98 -4.84
CA GLU A 183 -4.70 6.84 -4.73
C GLU A 183 -5.05 8.33 -4.47
N SER A 184 -6.32 8.73 -4.58
CA SER A 184 -6.74 10.12 -4.29
C SER A 184 -6.63 10.52 -2.82
N VAL A 185 -6.54 9.56 -1.90
CA VAL A 185 -6.44 9.82 -0.46
C VAL A 185 -5.01 9.84 0.07
N ILE A 186 -4.01 9.74 -0.81
CA ILE A 186 -2.59 9.81 -0.47
C ILE A 186 -1.87 10.88 -1.29
N PRO A 187 -0.73 11.40 -0.82
CA PRO A 187 0.08 12.34 -1.59
C PRO A 187 0.62 11.72 -2.87
N ASN A 188 0.74 12.51 -3.93
CA ASN A 188 1.27 12.04 -5.22
C ASN A 188 2.76 11.66 -5.16
N MET A 189 3.51 12.20 -4.21
CA MET A 189 4.92 11.84 -3.99
C MET A 189 5.15 11.33 -2.58
N ILE A 190 5.66 10.09 -2.47
CA ILE A 190 5.96 9.40 -1.23
C ILE A 190 7.38 8.86 -1.33
N SER A 191 8.22 9.23 -0.37
CA SER A 191 9.61 8.78 -0.33
C SER A 191 9.72 7.28 -0.10
N GLN A 192 10.88 6.72 -0.47
CA GLN A 192 11.21 5.35 -0.10
C GLN A 192 11.35 5.29 1.42
N ASP A 193 10.81 4.24 2.04
CA ASP A 193 10.81 4.04 3.50
C ASP A 193 9.97 5.07 4.29
N ALA A 194 9.11 5.84 3.62
CA ALA A 194 8.17 6.74 4.30
C ALA A 194 7.38 6.00 5.38
N LYS A 195 7.34 6.56 6.59
CA LYS A 195 6.56 6.00 7.69
C LYS A 195 5.09 6.22 7.41
N VAL A 196 4.33 5.13 7.49
CA VAL A 196 2.88 5.13 7.34
C VAL A 196 2.24 4.67 8.64
N ARG A 197 1.16 5.33 9.02
CA ARG A 197 0.28 4.91 10.09
C ARG A 197 -1.15 4.75 9.56
N LEU A 198 -1.76 3.61 9.87
CA LEU A 198 -3.12 3.25 9.44
C LEU A 198 -4.00 3.08 10.67
N LEU A 199 -5.18 3.72 10.68
CA LEU A 199 -6.09 3.73 11.82
C LEU A 199 -7.39 3.01 11.48
N GLY A 200 -7.84 2.13 12.38
CA GLY A 200 -9.07 1.35 12.21
C GLY A 200 -8.91 0.29 11.13
N VAL A 201 -7.82 -0.46 11.20
CA VAL A 201 -7.56 -1.64 10.36
C VAL A 201 -7.75 -2.93 11.14
N LYS A 202 -7.85 -4.04 10.43
CA LYS A 202 -7.93 -5.39 11.01
C LYS A 202 -6.97 -6.33 10.31
N VAL A 203 -6.59 -7.41 10.99
CA VAL A 203 -5.74 -8.46 10.45
C VAL A 203 -6.60 -9.64 9.99
N ARG A 204 -6.35 -10.11 8.77
CA ARG A 204 -7.03 -11.29 8.19
C ARG A 204 -6.03 -12.25 7.57
N SER A 205 -6.36 -13.53 7.54
CA SER A 205 -5.66 -14.48 6.67
C SER A 205 -5.89 -14.16 5.20
N GLY A 206 -4.79 -14.11 4.44
CA GLY A 206 -4.77 -14.07 2.98
C GLY A 206 -3.98 -15.25 2.40
N ASN A 207 -3.92 -15.32 1.07
CA ASN A 207 -3.33 -16.46 0.35
C ASN A 207 -1.81 -16.65 0.57
N GLN A 208 -1.12 -15.61 1.06
CA GLN A 208 0.33 -15.62 1.34
C GLN A 208 0.63 -15.29 2.81
N GLY A 209 -0.29 -15.63 3.72
CA GLY A 209 -0.20 -15.31 5.14
C GLY A 209 -1.09 -14.15 5.54
N ILE A 210 -0.85 -13.59 6.72
CA ILE A 210 -1.65 -12.51 7.28
C ILE A 210 -1.53 -11.20 6.48
N GLU A 211 -2.64 -10.48 6.37
CA GLU A 211 -2.79 -9.22 5.64
C GLU A 211 -3.52 -8.18 6.51
N ILE A 212 -3.19 -6.91 6.30
CA ILE A 212 -3.87 -5.78 6.93
C ILE A 212 -5.00 -5.33 6.00
N HIS A 213 -6.23 -5.35 6.49
CA HIS A 213 -7.41 -4.93 5.74
C HIS A 213 -8.00 -3.68 6.39
N GLY A 214 -8.23 -2.66 5.57
CA GLY A 214 -8.95 -1.44 5.95
C GLY A 214 -10.18 -1.22 5.08
N ASN A 215 -10.91 -0.14 5.33
CA ASN A 215 -12.09 0.26 4.58
C ASN A 215 -12.07 1.77 4.28
N GLU A 216 -13.17 2.31 3.76
CA GLU A 216 -13.35 3.74 3.48
C GLU A 216 -13.20 4.67 4.70
N SER A 217 -13.25 4.12 5.92
CA SER A 217 -13.07 4.87 7.18
C SER A 217 -11.66 4.72 7.74
N THR A 218 -10.80 3.92 7.11
CA THR A 218 -9.39 3.83 7.50
C THR A 218 -8.71 5.15 7.16
N LEU A 219 -8.13 5.81 8.18
CA LEU A 219 -7.27 6.97 7.97
C LEU A 219 -5.85 6.49 7.64
N ILE A 220 -5.21 7.19 6.70
CA ILE A 220 -3.84 6.96 6.27
C ILE A 220 -3.04 8.22 6.60
N GLU A 221 -2.03 8.07 7.45
CA GLU A 221 -1.06 9.13 7.74
C GLU A 221 0.27 8.73 7.13
N ILE A 222 0.83 9.58 6.26
CA ILE A 222 2.11 9.33 5.58
C ILE A 222 3.07 10.46 5.91
N GLU A 223 4.20 10.11 6.52
CA GLU A 223 5.25 11.07 6.84
C GLU A 223 6.03 11.48 5.58
N GLY A 224 6.25 12.79 5.41
CA GLY A 224 7.04 13.32 4.30
C GLY A 224 6.39 13.21 2.92
N GLY A 225 5.08 12.93 2.86
CA GLY A 225 4.32 13.00 1.62
C GLY A 225 4.21 14.45 1.12
N LYS A 226 4.53 14.67 -0.16
CA LYS A 226 4.60 16.00 -0.78
C LYS A 226 3.83 16.05 -2.09
N GLU A 227 3.65 17.27 -2.60
CA GLU A 227 3.36 17.47 -4.03
C GLU A 227 4.51 16.94 -4.90
N ALA A 228 4.23 16.66 -6.17
CA ALA A 228 5.22 16.12 -7.08
C ALA A 228 6.34 17.15 -7.33
N GLU A 229 7.59 16.72 -7.12
CA GLU A 229 8.80 17.48 -7.43
C GLU A 229 9.47 16.94 -8.73
N PRO A 230 10.23 17.75 -9.48
CA PRO A 230 10.97 17.28 -10.65
C PRO A 230 12.03 16.22 -10.28
N ILE A 231 12.14 15.19 -11.11
CA ILE A 231 13.16 14.14 -11.01
C ILE A 231 14.03 14.19 -12.25
N ILE A 232 15.34 14.15 -12.08
CA ILE A 232 16.29 14.07 -13.19
C ILE A 232 16.88 12.67 -13.23
N ALA A 233 16.75 11.99 -14.36
CA ALA A 233 17.25 10.63 -14.54
C ALA A 233 17.79 10.40 -15.95
N ARG A 234 18.82 9.55 -16.07
CA ARG A 234 19.27 8.99 -17.34
C ARG A 234 18.51 7.72 -17.65
N ILE A 235 18.01 7.59 -18.87
CA ILE A 235 17.36 6.39 -19.38
C ILE A 235 18.40 5.28 -19.57
N LEU A 236 18.33 4.22 -18.77
CA LEU A 236 19.21 3.05 -18.89
C LEU A 236 18.69 2.03 -19.89
N SER A 237 17.40 1.75 -19.84
CA SER A 237 16.74 0.84 -20.78
C SER A 237 15.27 1.17 -20.96
N ILE A 238 14.74 0.88 -22.14
CA ILE A 238 13.32 0.99 -22.47
C ILE A 238 12.83 -0.39 -22.89
N SER A 239 11.80 -0.89 -22.21
CA SER A 239 10.97 -2.02 -22.64
C SER A 239 9.53 -1.56 -22.86
N THR A 240 8.69 -2.44 -23.37
CA THR A 240 7.27 -2.16 -23.62
C THR A 240 6.43 -3.28 -23.04
N ASN A 241 5.36 -2.94 -22.33
CA ASN A 241 4.43 -3.93 -21.80
C ASN A 241 3.40 -4.37 -22.88
N GLU A 242 2.53 -5.33 -22.56
CA GLU A 242 1.55 -5.85 -23.51
C GLU A 242 0.51 -4.82 -23.98
N ASN A 243 0.35 -3.72 -23.23
CA ASN A 243 -0.56 -2.64 -23.58
C ASN A 243 0.10 -1.56 -24.45
N GLY A 244 1.38 -1.73 -24.80
CA GLY A 244 2.14 -0.74 -25.58
C GLY A 244 2.78 0.37 -24.75
N ASN A 245 2.63 0.37 -23.42
CA ASN A 245 3.20 1.40 -22.56
C ASN A 245 4.71 1.19 -22.41
N LYS A 246 5.49 2.28 -22.46
CA LYS A 246 6.93 2.22 -22.22
C LYS A 246 7.20 2.00 -20.73
N MET A 247 8.04 1.01 -20.45
CA MET A 247 8.54 0.67 -19.13
C MET A 247 10.04 0.99 -19.12
N ILE A 248 10.42 2.02 -18.38
CA ILE A 248 11.75 2.62 -18.47
C ILE A 248 12.49 2.40 -17.16
N LEU A 249 13.72 1.91 -17.25
CA LEU A 249 14.65 1.94 -16.12
C LEU A 249 15.47 3.22 -16.20
N GLY A 250 15.38 4.08 -15.20
CA GLY A 250 16.14 5.31 -15.07
C GLY A 250 17.16 5.26 -13.92
N VAL A 251 18.15 6.14 -13.94
CA VAL A 251 19.09 6.34 -12.82
C VAL A 251 19.35 7.82 -12.58
N ASP A 252 19.40 8.25 -11.32
CA ASP A 252 19.82 9.62 -10.96
C ASP A 252 21.33 9.74 -10.69
N LYS A 253 21.75 10.95 -10.30
CA LYS A 253 23.12 11.28 -9.89
C LYS A 253 23.60 10.50 -8.66
N ASP A 254 22.68 10.07 -7.79
CA ASP A 254 22.96 9.36 -6.54
C ASP A 254 22.94 7.83 -6.74
N LYS A 255 22.86 7.38 -8.00
CA LYS A 255 22.78 5.97 -8.44
C LYS A 255 21.48 5.27 -8.03
N LYS A 256 20.45 6.02 -7.66
CA LYS A 256 19.13 5.44 -7.37
C LYS A 256 18.46 5.06 -8.69
N LEU A 257 18.03 3.81 -8.76
CA LEU A 257 17.27 3.28 -9.90
C LEU A 257 15.79 3.63 -9.78
N PHE A 258 15.18 4.01 -10.89
CA PHE A 258 13.76 4.31 -11.00
C PHE A 258 13.08 3.44 -12.05
N ASN A 259 11.88 2.99 -11.71
CA ASN A 259 10.98 2.25 -12.55
C ASN A 259 9.91 3.21 -13.07
N ILE A 260 10.12 3.77 -14.26
CA ILE A 260 9.26 4.79 -14.87
C ILE A 260 8.27 4.10 -15.81
N SER A 261 6.98 4.21 -15.51
CA SER A 261 5.88 3.68 -16.33
C SER A 261 5.23 4.83 -17.08
N ASP A 262 5.31 4.83 -18.41
CA ASP A 262 4.70 5.87 -19.25
C ASP A 262 3.39 5.40 -19.87
N PHE A 263 2.28 5.92 -19.35
CA PHE A 263 0.92 5.70 -19.83
C PHE A 263 0.45 6.81 -20.79
N SER A 264 1.24 7.88 -20.96
CA SER A 264 0.92 9.06 -21.78
C SER A 264 1.61 9.06 -23.15
N ASN A 265 2.57 8.14 -23.35
CA ASN A 265 3.49 8.14 -24.49
C ASN A 265 4.39 9.39 -24.59
N SER A 266 4.49 10.19 -23.52
CA SER A 266 5.32 11.40 -23.46
C SER A 266 6.81 11.13 -23.66
N THR A 267 7.25 9.88 -23.46
CA THR A 267 8.64 9.47 -23.62
C THR A 267 8.98 8.87 -24.98
N ASN A 268 8.07 8.93 -25.96
CA ASN A 268 8.28 8.33 -27.29
C ASN A 268 9.50 8.89 -28.05
N VAL A 269 9.82 10.16 -27.84
CA VAL A 269 10.91 10.86 -28.53
C VAL A 269 12.29 10.63 -27.92
N PHE A 270 12.40 10.01 -26.75
CA PHE A 270 13.68 9.81 -26.05
C PHE A 270 14.27 8.42 -26.34
N SER A 271 15.60 8.35 -26.27
CA SER A 271 16.39 7.14 -26.49
C SER A 271 17.15 6.70 -25.24
N GLU A 272 17.60 5.45 -25.22
CA GLU A 272 18.50 4.95 -24.17
C GLU A 272 19.79 5.80 -24.14
N GLY A 273 20.20 6.20 -22.94
CA GLY A 273 21.31 7.12 -22.71
C GLY A 273 20.88 8.58 -22.52
N ASP A 274 19.67 8.98 -22.95
CA ASP A 274 19.22 10.37 -22.76
C ASP A 274 19.05 10.72 -21.28
N VAL A 275 19.43 11.95 -20.92
CA VAL A 275 19.11 12.55 -19.62
C VAL A 275 17.79 13.30 -19.76
N ILE A 276 16.84 12.98 -18.89
CA ILE A 276 15.51 13.59 -18.88
C ILE A 276 15.22 14.21 -17.52
N GLU A 277 14.51 15.32 -17.54
CA GLU A 277 13.80 15.85 -16.37
C GLU A 277 12.33 15.50 -16.53
N LEU A 278 11.74 14.92 -15.49
CA LEU A 278 10.34 14.53 -15.45
C LEU A 278 9.63 15.15 -14.24
N MET A 279 8.43 15.67 -14.48
CA MET A 279 7.45 15.98 -13.45
C MET A 279 6.42 14.85 -13.47
N PRO A 280 6.43 13.93 -12.50
CA PRO A 280 5.57 12.76 -12.54
C PRO A 280 4.19 13.08 -11.99
N SER A 281 3.16 12.39 -12.48
CA SER A 281 1.84 12.44 -11.83
C SER A 281 1.86 11.74 -10.48
N LYS A 282 2.65 10.66 -10.36
CA LYS A 282 2.87 9.91 -9.12
C LYS A 282 4.30 9.42 -9.01
N ALA A 283 4.86 9.48 -7.80
CA ALA A 283 6.18 8.95 -7.48
C ALA A 283 6.15 8.29 -6.10
N TYR A 284 6.15 6.95 -6.08
CA TYR A 284 6.11 6.16 -4.85
C TYR A 284 7.42 5.36 -4.73
N GLY A 285 8.31 5.83 -3.86
CA GLY A 285 9.63 5.24 -3.66
C GLY A 285 10.53 5.38 -4.88
N ASN A 286 10.67 4.30 -5.65
CA ASN A 286 11.38 4.28 -6.93
C ASN A 286 10.43 4.04 -8.13
N SER A 287 9.14 3.85 -7.88
CA SER A 287 8.13 3.71 -8.94
C SER A 287 7.64 5.09 -9.34
N ILE A 288 7.77 5.40 -10.62
CA ILE A 288 7.36 6.67 -11.23
C ILE A 288 6.28 6.38 -12.26
N THR A 289 5.22 7.18 -12.22
CA THR A 289 4.12 7.12 -13.18
C THR A 289 4.07 8.41 -13.98
N LEU A 290 4.02 8.26 -15.30
CA LEU A 290 3.75 9.34 -16.23
C LEU A 290 2.39 9.11 -16.89
N ASP A 291 1.49 10.07 -16.76
CA ASP A 291 0.18 10.13 -17.42
C ASP A 291 -0.05 11.53 -18.02
N ASP A 292 -1.25 11.83 -18.47
CA ASP A 292 -1.60 13.10 -19.12
C ASP A 292 -1.34 14.35 -18.24
N ASN A 293 -1.16 14.19 -16.93
CA ASN A 293 -0.80 15.26 -16.00
C ASN A 293 0.71 15.35 -15.75
N SER A 294 1.53 14.60 -16.49
CA SER A 294 2.99 14.57 -16.36
C SER A 294 3.67 15.39 -17.44
N PHE A 295 4.89 15.81 -17.15
CA PHE A 295 5.73 16.54 -18.10
C PHE A 295 7.11 15.90 -18.17
N VAL A 296 7.67 15.78 -19.37
CA VAL A 296 9.03 15.27 -19.57
C VAL A 296 9.74 16.14 -20.59
N ARG A 297 10.98 16.51 -20.30
CA ARG A 297 11.87 17.16 -21.27
C ARG A 297 13.25 16.53 -21.27
N LYS A 298 13.91 16.56 -22.43
CA LYS A 298 15.33 16.21 -22.56
C LYS A 298 16.19 17.32 -21.97
N LEU A 299 17.23 16.93 -21.26
CA LEU A 299 18.30 17.81 -20.83
C LEU A 299 19.58 17.54 -21.65
N ASP A 300 20.54 18.45 -21.56
CA ASP A 300 21.89 18.18 -22.02
C ASP A 300 22.51 17.04 -21.23
N ASP A 301 23.48 16.37 -21.84
CA ASP A 301 24.16 15.25 -21.20
C ASP A 301 24.90 15.70 -19.93
N ASP A 302 24.75 14.94 -18.84
CA ASP A 302 25.43 15.17 -17.57
C ASP A 302 26.23 13.93 -17.15
N GLU A 303 27.56 14.02 -17.25
CA GLU A 303 28.48 12.94 -16.89
C GLU A 303 28.39 12.50 -15.42
N LYS A 304 27.82 13.34 -14.55
CA LYS A 304 27.57 12.99 -13.13
C LYS A 304 26.47 11.94 -13.00
N ILE A 305 25.55 11.87 -13.96
CA ILE A 305 24.52 10.84 -14.02
C ILE A 305 25.08 9.67 -14.83
N LEU A 306 25.40 8.59 -14.14
CA LEU A 306 26.19 7.49 -14.71
C LEU A 306 25.51 6.80 -15.89
N SER A 307 26.30 6.45 -16.91
CA SER A 307 25.91 5.59 -18.02
C SER A 307 25.73 4.14 -17.56
N LEU A 308 24.93 3.35 -18.29
CA LEU A 308 24.67 1.93 -17.99
C LEU A 308 25.95 1.12 -17.69
N SER A 309 27.01 1.31 -18.49
CA SER A 309 28.29 0.62 -18.30
C SER A 309 28.92 0.84 -16.93
N LYS A 310 28.70 2.00 -16.31
CA LYS A 310 29.22 2.38 -14.98
C LYS A 310 28.30 1.96 -13.83
N ILE A 311 27.07 1.51 -14.11
CA ILE A 311 26.10 1.08 -13.07
C ILE A 311 26.04 -0.44 -12.90
N ARG A 312 26.72 -1.20 -13.78
CA ARG A 312 26.67 -2.66 -13.74
C ARG A 312 27.23 -3.19 -12.43
N THR A 313 26.52 -4.16 -11.88
CA THR A 313 26.89 -4.86 -10.65
C THR A 313 27.52 -6.19 -11.01
N LYS A 314 28.61 -6.53 -10.34
CA LYS A 314 29.23 -7.87 -10.44
C LYS A 314 28.37 -8.89 -9.72
N ILE A 315 28.32 -10.13 -10.22
CA ILE A 315 27.43 -11.16 -9.68
C ILE A 315 27.65 -11.40 -8.18
N ASN A 316 28.90 -11.41 -7.69
CA ASN A 316 29.18 -11.59 -6.26
C ASN A 316 28.73 -10.42 -5.36
N ASP A 317 28.52 -9.25 -5.93
CA ASP A 317 28.09 -8.06 -5.20
C ASP A 317 26.56 -7.99 -5.05
N VAL A 318 25.82 -8.86 -5.74
CA VAL A 318 24.35 -8.95 -5.64
C VAL A 318 23.94 -9.31 -4.21
N LYS A 319 23.03 -8.52 -3.65
CA LYS A 319 22.37 -8.73 -2.35
C LYS A 319 20.85 -8.83 -2.52
N VAL A 320 20.21 -9.59 -1.65
CA VAL A 320 18.75 -9.74 -1.59
C VAL A 320 18.06 -8.37 -1.47
N ASP A 321 16.89 -8.24 -2.08
CA ASP A 321 16.04 -7.04 -2.09
C ASP A 321 16.62 -5.82 -2.84
N GLY A 322 17.70 -6.01 -3.60
CA GLY A 322 18.23 -4.99 -4.52
C GLY A 322 17.73 -5.13 -5.96
N THR A 323 17.85 -4.03 -6.71
CA THR A 323 17.66 -3.99 -8.17
C THR A 323 19.00 -3.78 -8.85
N TYR A 324 19.32 -4.57 -9.88
CA TYR A 324 20.64 -4.63 -10.49
C TYR A 324 20.58 -4.63 -12.03
N CYS A 325 21.69 -4.17 -12.61
CA CYS A 325 22.03 -4.38 -14.01
C CYS A 325 23.30 -5.22 -14.07
N ILE A 326 23.34 -6.28 -14.87
CA ILE A 326 24.50 -7.17 -14.98
C ILE A 326 24.93 -7.35 -16.44
N GLU A 327 26.14 -7.83 -16.64
CA GLU A 327 26.63 -8.35 -17.91
C GLU A 327 27.27 -9.71 -17.65
N ALA A 328 26.85 -10.72 -18.40
CA ALA A 328 27.22 -12.11 -18.14
C ALA A 328 27.15 -12.95 -19.42
N ILE A 329 27.85 -14.09 -19.43
CA ILE A 329 27.75 -15.13 -20.45
C ILE A 329 26.72 -16.19 -20.05
N VAL A 330 25.91 -16.66 -20.99
CA VAL A 330 24.95 -17.75 -20.77
C VAL A 330 25.67 -19.09 -20.75
N LEU A 331 25.63 -19.80 -19.62
CA LEU A 331 26.35 -21.07 -19.43
C LEU A 331 25.55 -22.31 -19.84
N LYS A 332 24.22 -22.21 -19.91
CA LYS A 332 23.33 -23.33 -20.24
C LYS A 332 22.21 -22.84 -21.15
N VAL A 333 21.70 -23.74 -21.99
CA VAL A 333 20.49 -23.50 -22.77
C VAL A 333 19.36 -23.12 -21.81
N PRO A 334 18.67 -21.99 -22.02
CA PRO A 334 17.57 -21.61 -21.14
C PRO A 334 16.44 -22.65 -21.13
N GLU A 335 15.90 -22.92 -19.95
CA GLU A 335 14.86 -23.92 -19.74
C GLU A 335 13.52 -23.23 -19.48
N ARG A 336 12.45 -23.72 -20.11
CA ARG A 336 11.08 -23.28 -19.87
C ARG A 336 10.26 -24.40 -19.24
N ARG A 337 9.47 -24.05 -18.23
CA ARG A 337 8.47 -24.94 -17.63
C ARG A 337 7.17 -24.22 -17.33
N GLU A 338 6.11 -25.00 -17.22
CA GLU A 338 4.84 -24.55 -16.68
C GLU A 338 4.76 -24.86 -15.19
N VAL A 339 4.35 -23.87 -14.40
CA VAL A 339 4.17 -23.98 -12.96
C VAL A 339 2.72 -23.72 -12.64
N GLN A 340 2.06 -24.65 -11.95
CA GLN A 340 0.71 -24.40 -11.45
C GLN A 340 0.75 -23.60 -10.14
N THR A 341 0.00 -22.51 -10.12
CA THR A 341 -0.23 -21.69 -8.93
C THR A 341 -1.18 -22.40 -7.97
N LYS A 342 -1.24 -21.93 -6.71
CA LYS A 342 -2.21 -22.41 -5.71
C LYS A 342 -3.67 -22.24 -6.14
N THR A 343 -3.94 -21.34 -7.08
CA THR A 343 -5.26 -21.08 -7.64
C THR A 343 -5.55 -21.90 -8.90
N GLY A 344 -4.67 -22.82 -9.29
CA GLY A 344 -4.82 -23.69 -10.47
C GLY A 344 -4.45 -23.03 -11.80
N GLU A 345 -4.01 -21.77 -11.80
CA GLU A 345 -3.51 -21.10 -13.01
C GLU A 345 -2.15 -21.69 -13.39
N SER A 346 -1.97 -22.05 -14.67
CA SER A 346 -0.66 -22.42 -15.23
C SER A 346 0.09 -21.17 -15.67
N ILE A 347 1.29 -20.96 -15.13
CA ILE A 347 2.16 -19.83 -15.46
C ILE A 347 3.50 -20.30 -16.01
N ALA A 348 3.99 -19.62 -17.05
CA ALA A 348 5.31 -19.89 -17.60
C ALA A 348 6.42 -19.37 -16.68
N LEU A 349 7.45 -20.19 -16.49
CA LEU A 349 8.72 -19.84 -15.88
C LEU A 349 9.83 -20.25 -16.84
N SER A 350 10.67 -19.30 -17.22
CA SER A 350 11.93 -19.58 -17.89
C SER A 350 13.11 -19.21 -17.00
N GLU A 351 14.16 -20.01 -17.04
CA GLU A 351 15.38 -19.77 -16.26
C GLU A 351 16.63 -20.02 -17.07
N MET A 352 17.66 -19.21 -16.82
CA MET A 352 18.98 -19.34 -17.42
C MET A 352 20.07 -19.18 -16.37
N PHE A 353 21.17 -19.89 -16.57
CA PHE A 353 22.34 -19.84 -15.69
C PHE A 353 23.43 -19.00 -16.37
N VAL A 354 23.88 -17.95 -15.70
CA VAL A 354 24.80 -16.96 -16.27
C VAL A 354 26.04 -16.77 -15.40
N GLU A 355 27.14 -16.35 -16.01
CA GLU A 355 28.45 -16.14 -15.36
C GLU A 355 29.10 -14.82 -15.76
N ASP A 356 29.76 -14.18 -14.81
CA ASP A 356 30.73 -13.12 -15.05
C ASP A 356 32.10 -13.52 -14.44
N ASP A 357 33.08 -12.63 -14.51
CA ASP A 357 34.42 -12.82 -13.94
C ASP A 357 34.45 -12.94 -12.40
N THR A 358 33.33 -12.72 -11.72
CA THR A 358 33.22 -12.82 -10.26
C THR A 358 32.45 -14.05 -9.81
N GLY A 359 31.40 -14.46 -10.52
CA GLY A 359 30.58 -15.58 -10.08
C GLY A 359 29.49 -15.99 -11.05
N GLN A 360 28.63 -16.90 -10.57
CA GLN A 360 27.53 -17.48 -11.34
C GLN A 360 26.21 -17.26 -10.62
N ILE A 361 25.13 -17.01 -11.37
CA ILE A 361 23.80 -16.80 -10.79
C ILE A 361 22.69 -17.26 -11.74
N TRP A 362 21.55 -17.63 -11.16
CA TRP A 362 20.34 -17.90 -11.93
C TRP A 362 19.58 -16.60 -12.22
N VAL A 363 19.15 -16.46 -13.47
CA VAL A 363 18.21 -15.42 -13.90
C VAL A 363 16.88 -16.09 -14.28
N LYS A 364 15.78 -15.60 -13.72
CA LYS A 364 14.45 -16.19 -13.82
C LYS A 364 13.44 -15.18 -14.37
N GLY A 365 12.57 -15.62 -15.26
CA GLY A 365 11.53 -14.83 -15.89
C GLY A 365 10.18 -15.51 -15.72
N TRP A 366 9.22 -14.80 -15.12
CA TRP A 366 7.85 -15.30 -14.94
C TRP A 366 6.90 -14.68 -15.97
N ARG A 367 5.86 -15.44 -16.34
CA ARG A 367 4.79 -15.00 -17.25
C ARG A 367 5.40 -14.44 -18.55
N ASN A 368 5.14 -13.19 -18.87
CA ASN A 368 5.62 -12.56 -20.09
C ASN A 368 7.14 -12.40 -20.12
N GLN A 369 7.78 -12.30 -18.95
CA GLN A 369 9.24 -12.20 -18.87
C GLN A 369 9.93 -13.54 -19.16
N ALA A 370 9.21 -14.66 -19.08
CA ALA A 370 9.73 -15.97 -19.49
C ALA A 370 10.16 -15.96 -20.97
N ARG A 371 9.40 -15.25 -21.82
CA ARG A 371 9.65 -15.13 -23.26
C ARG A 371 10.96 -14.41 -23.58
N LEU A 372 11.43 -13.49 -22.72
CA LEU A 372 12.70 -12.78 -22.95
C LEU A 372 13.88 -13.75 -22.83
N ILE A 373 13.85 -14.63 -21.83
CA ILE A 373 14.90 -15.63 -21.58
C ILE A 373 14.97 -16.67 -22.70
N GLU A 374 13.81 -17.09 -23.23
CA GLU A 374 13.72 -18.06 -24.34
C GLU A 374 14.46 -17.63 -25.61
N THR A 375 14.72 -16.32 -25.77
CA THR A 375 15.46 -15.81 -26.93
C THR A 375 16.98 -15.95 -26.79
N CYS A 376 17.49 -16.33 -25.63
CA CYS A 376 18.92 -16.43 -25.36
C CYS A 376 19.46 -17.83 -25.70
N GLU A 377 20.72 -17.90 -26.10
CA GLU A 377 21.43 -19.13 -26.46
C GLU A 377 22.68 -19.32 -25.58
N ILE A 378 23.12 -20.57 -25.46
CA ILE A 378 24.35 -20.90 -24.72
C ILE A 378 25.58 -20.24 -25.37
N GLY A 379 26.45 -19.68 -24.54
CA GLY A 379 27.65 -18.97 -24.97
C GLY A 379 27.42 -17.49 -25.35
N GLU A 380 26.18 -17.03 -25.40
CA GLU A 380 25.90 -15.61 -25.67
C GLU A 380 26.32 -14.71 -24.51
N ILE A 381 26.97 -13.60 -24.83
CA ILE A 381 27.23 -12.52 -23.88
C ILE A 381 26.01 -11.59 -23.89
N ILE A 382 25.41 -11.39 -22.72
CA ILE A 382 24.18 -10.60 -22.57
C ILE A 382 24.36 -9.50 -21.52
N SER A 383 23.76 -8.34 -21.77
CA SER A 383 23.57 -7.26 -20.80
C SER A 383 22.10 -7.26 -20.37
N ILE A 384 21.85 -7.38 -19.07
CA ILE A 384 20.50 -7.43 -18.52
C ILE A 384 20.29 -6.26 -17.57
N THR A 385 19.19 -5.52 -17.76
CA THR A 385 18.81 -4.41 -16.89
C THR A 385 17.58 -4.72 -16.04
N GLY A 386 17.44 -4.03 -14.91
CA GLY A 386 16.21 -4.03 -14.10
C GLY A 386 15.89 -5.36 -13.43
N LEU A 387 16.91 -6.10 -12.97
CA LEU A 387 16.76 -7.39 -12.28
C LEU A 387 16.53 -7.19 -10.79
N ASN A 388 15.54 -7.87 -10.20
CA ASN A 388 15.36 -7.89 -8.76
C ASN A 388 15.99 -9.14 -8.14
N ALA A 389 16.84 -8.96 -7.13
CA ALA A 389 17.40 -10.07 -6.36
C ALA A 389 16.44 -10.52 -5.27
N ARG A 390 16.19 -11.83 -5.18
CA ARG A 390 15.41 -12.42 -4.09
C ARG A 390 16.09 -13.66 -3.57
N SER A 391 15.79 -14.02 -2.32
CA SER A 391 16.18 -15.31 -1.78
C SER A 391 15.48 -16.43 -2.57
N GLY A 392 16.30 -17.24 -3.23
CA GLY A 392 15.91 -18.51 -3.84
C GLY A 392 15.82 -19.63 -2.82
N LEU A 393 15.64 -20.86 -3.32
CA LEU A 393 15.65 -22.06 -2.49
C LEU A 393 17.04 -22.28 -1.86
N GLU A 394 17.08 -22.89 -0.68
CA GLU A 394 18.31 -23.21 0.05
C GLU A 394 19.20 -21.99 0.39
N GLY A 395 18.62 -20.78 0.43
CA GLY A 395 19.35 -19.56 0.81
C GLY A 395 20.24 -18.99 -0.29
N ARG A 396 20.17 -19.50 -1.52
CA ARG A 396 20.86 -18.90 -2.68
C ARG A 396 20.15 -17.62 -3.12
N ILE A 397 20.86 -16.71 -3.78
CA ILE A 397 20.25 -15.51 -4.36
C ILE A 397 19.96 -15.81 -5.84
N ASP A 398 18.73 -15.52 -6.27
CA ASP A 398 18.33 -15.59 -7.67
C ASP A 398 17.95 -14.18 -8.16
N LEU A 399 18.22 -13.90 -9.44
CA LEU A 399 17.81 -12.67 -10.10
C LEU A 399 16.51 -12.89 -10.88
N PHE A 400 15.57 -11.97 -10.78
CA PHE A 400 14.28 -12.05 -11.44
C PHE A 400 14.07 -10.89 -12.40
N LEU A 401 13.65 -11.19 -13.62
CA LEU A 401 13.18 -10.19 -14.57
C LEU A 401 11.90 -9.54 -14.07
N THR A 402 11.76 -8.25 -14.37
CA THR A 402 10.62 -7.40 -14.04
C THR A 402 9.99 -6.84 -15.31
N ALA A 403 8.89 -6.10 -15.18
CA ALA A 403 8.30 -5.35 -16.30
C ALA A 403 9.27 -4.32 -16.91
N PHE A 404 10.29 -3.88 -16.16
CA PHE A 404 11.28 -2.88 -16.58
C PHE A 404 12.58 -3.54 -17.10
N SER A 405 12.65 -4.88 -17.11
CA SER A 405 13.84 -5.57 -17.57
C SER A 405 13.97 -5.57 -19.09
N LYS A 406 15.22 -5.48 -19.55
CA LYS A 406 15.61 -5.66 -20.94
C LYS A 406 16.84 -6.57 -21.00
N ILE A 407 16.82 -7.56 -21.90
CA ILE A 407 18.00 -8.36 -22.25
C ILE A 407 18.52 -7.85 -23.59
N THR A 408 19.80 -7.52 -23.64
CA THR A 408 20.50 -7.08 -24.86
C THR A 408 21.65 -8.01 -25.14
N LYS A 409 21.64 -8.68 -26.29
CA LYS A 409 22.74 -9.52 -26.75
C LYS A 409 23.92 -8.65 -27.19
N LYS A 410 25.13 -9.03 -26.78
CA LYS A 410 26.38 -8.43 -27.24
C LYS A 410 27.00 -9.36 -28.27
N ASN A 411 27.16 -8.83 -29.48
CA ASN A 411 27.84 -9.51 -30.59
C ASN A 411 29.32 -9.70 -30.32
#